data_AF-A0A970GQE6-F1
#
_entry.id   AF-A0A970GQE6-F1
#
_cell.length_a   1.000
_cell.length_b   1.000
_cell.length_c   1.000
_cell.angle_alpha   90.00
_cell.angle_beta   90.00
_cell.angle_gamma   90.00
#
_symmetry.space_group_name_H-M   'P 1'
#
loop_
_entity.id
_entity.type
_entity.pdbx_description
1 polymer ?
#
loop_
_entity_poly.entity_id
_entity_poly.type
_entity_poly.pdbx_seq_one_letter_code
_entity_poly.pdbx_strand_id
1 'polypeptide(L)'
;MVRRHIVDDGLRKLQDIHQKAVSLVNAASQAELLREIEDFLTEEERNIVSRGKNSNTGNIPKNTQMIDYRLSTGFEALFGYLYLCKNEERLEEIWREIMIRMKEQ
;
A
#
# COMPACT_ATOMS: atom_id res chain seq x y z
N MET A 1 2.70 6.36 -8.01
CA MET A 1 2.48 7.24 -6.84
C MET A 1 3.76 7.39 -6.01
N VAL A 2 4.25 6.35 -5.33
CA VAL A 2 5.46 6.39 -4.47
C VAL A 2 6.67 7.09 -5.11
N ARG A 3 7.12 6.65 -6.29
CA ARG A 3 8.27 7.27 -6.99
C ARG A 3 8.01 8.71 -7.42
N ARG A 4 6.77 9.04 -7.81
CA ARG A 4 6.38 10.42 -8.18
C ARG A 4 6.49 11.31 -6.94
N HIS A 5 5.91 10.88 -5.82
CA HIS A 5 6.00 11.60 -4.55
C HIS A 5 7.45 11.84 -4.11
N ILE A 6 8.32 10.83 -4.18
CA ILE A 6 9.74 10.99 -3.78
C ILE A 6 10.47 12.02 -4.66
N VAL A 7 10.18 12.05 -5.96
CA VAL A 7 10.76 13.04 -6.88
C VAL A 7 10.22 14.44 -6.58
N ASP A 8 8.92 14.55 -6.30
CA ASP A 8 8.28 15.83 -5.93
C ASP A 8 8.79 16.37 -4.59
N ASP A 9 9.17 15.50 -3.66
CA ASP A 9 9.83 15.80 -2.37
C ASP A 9 11.27 16.36 -2.55
N GLY A 10 11.76 16.48 -3.78
CA GLY A 10 13.05 17.11 -4.10
C GLY A 10 14.26 16.18 -4.06
N LEU A 11 14.06 14.86 -3.87
CA LEU A 11 15.13 13.87 -4.00
C LEU A 11 15.51 13.70 -5.47
N ARG A 12 16.78 13.97 -5.80
CA ARG A 12 17.28 13.96 -7.19
C ARG A 12 18.22 12.80 -7.51
N LYS A 13 18.80 12.16 -6.50
CA LYS A 13 19.73 11.03 -6.69
C LYS A 13 18.94 9.74 -6.88
N LEU A 14 19.17 9.06 -8.03
CA LEU A 14 18.45 7.85 -8.42
C LEU A 14 18.54 6.73 -7.37
N GLN A 15 19.72 6.54 -6.77
CA GLN A 15 19.94 5.52 -5.75
C GLN A 15 19.10 5.79 -4.48
N ASP A 16 19.05 7.05 -4.04
CA ASP A 16 18.26 7.46 -2.87
C ASP A 16 16.76 7.37 -3.15
N ILE A 17 16.32 7.71 -4.38
CA ILE A 17 14.93 7.53 -4.82
C ILE A 17 14.54 6.05 -4.80
N HIS A 18 15.40 5.18 -5.32
CA HIS A 18 15.14 3.74 -5.33
C HIS A 18 15.06 3.17 -3.92
N GLN A 19 16.00 3.52 -3.04
CA GLN A 19 16.01 3.06 -1.65
C GLN A 19 14.77 3.53 -0.87
N LYS A 20 14.41 4.82 -0.98
CA LYS A 20 13.20 5.38 -0.34
C LYS A 20 11.92 4.77 -0.94
N ALA A 21 11.92 4.44 -2.23
CA ALA A 21 10.78 3.73 -2.82
C ALA A 21 10.68 2.31 -2.27
N VAL A 22 11.78 1.56 -2.22
CA VAL A 22 11.82 0.17 -1.71
C VAL A 22 11.42 0.10 -0.24
N SER A 23 11.83 1.08 0.58
CA SER A 23 11.39 1.13 1.98
C SER A 23 9.89 1.37 2.12
N LEU A 24 9.24 2.03 1.16
CA LEU A 24 7.78 2.24 1.17
C LEU A 24 6.99 1.10 0.53
N VAL A 25 7.59 0.37 -0.43
CA VAL A 25 6.89 -0.68 -1.19
C VAL A 25 7.20 -2.10 -0.73
N ASN A 26 7.99 -2.30 0.33
CA ASN A 26 8.19 -3.65 0.87
C ASN A 26 6.90 -4.14 1.57
N ALA A 27 6.74 -5.47 1.67
CA ALA A 27 5.50 -6.07 2.18
C ALA A 27 5.17 -5.68 3.63
N ALA A 28 6.18 -5.51 4.49
CA ALA A 28 5.97 -5.12 5.88
C ALA A 28 5.42 -3.68 5.95
N SER A 29 6.03 -2.77 5.20
CA SER A 29 5.58 -1.38 5.13
C SER A 29 4.19 -1.27 4.51
N GLN A 30 3.90 -1.97 3.41
CA GLN A 30 2.55 -1.98 2.84
C GLN A 30 1.49 -2.54 3.82
N ALA A 31 1.84 -3.58 4.57
CA ALA A 31 0.96 -4.15 5.59
C ALA A 31 0.68 -3.18 6.75
N GLU A 32 1.70 -2.44 7.18
CA GLU A 32 1.58 -1.38 8.17
C GLU A 32 0.71 -0.23 7.65
N LEU A 33 0.99 0.29 6.46
CA LEU A 33 0.18 1.34 5.84
C LEU A 33 -1.29 0.94 5.70
N LEU A 34 -1.57 -0.31 5.32
CA LEU A 34 -2.94 -0.81 5.25
C LEU A 34 -3.62 -0.82 6.62
N ARG A 35 -2.92 -1.25 7.68
CA ARG A 35 -3.45 -1.24 9.06
C ARG A 35 -3.75 0.19 9.51
N GLU A 36 -2.87 1.12 9.18
CA GLU A 36 -3.02 2.53 9.54
C GLU A 36 -4.21 3.20 8.87
N ILE A 37 -4.72 2.74 7.72
CA ILE A 37 -5.86 3.36 7.03
C ILE A 37 -7.14 2.52 7.07
N GLU A 38 -7.18 1.41 7.79
CA GLU A 38 -8.29 0.44 7.74
C GLU A 38 -9.64 1.06 8.14
N ASP A 39 -9.61 2.02 9.07
CA ASP A 39 -10.75 2.82 9.52
C ASP A 39 -11.26 3.80 8.45
N PHE A 40 -10.37 4.30 7.58
CA PHE A 40 -10.69 5.22 6.49
C PHE A 40 -11.32 4.52 5.26
N LEU A 41 -11.18 3.20 5.17
CA LEU A 41 -11.74 2.41 4.07
C LEU A 41 -13.25 2.23 4.20
N THR A 42 -13.95 2.26 3.07
CA THR A 42 -15.36 1.86 2.99
C THR A 42 -15.51 0.35 3.17
N GLU A 43 -16.73 -0.13 3.44
CA GLU A 43 -17.00 -1.57 3.55
C GLU A 43 -16.67 -2.32 2.25
N GLU A 44 -16.94 -1.73 1.09
CA GLU A 44 -16.60 -2.30 -0.20
C GLU A 44 -15.07 -2.45 -0.38
N GLU A 45 -14.31 -1.41 -0.02
CA GLU A 45 -12.85 -1.41 -0.09
C GLU A 45 -12.25 -2.44 0.87
N ARG A 46 -12.78 -2.55 2.10
CA ARG A 46 -12.37 -3.61 3.04
C ARG A 46 -12.67 -5.02 2.49
N ASN A 47 -13.78 -5.19 1.78
CA ASN A 47 -14.10 -6.45 1.11
C ASN A 47 -13.13 -6.77 -0.05
N ILE A 48 -12.67 -5.76 -0.79
CA ILE A 48 -11.61 -5.93 -1.80
C ILE A 48 -10.29 -6.37 -1.14
N VAL A 49 -9.89 -5.69 -0.07
CA VAL A 49 -8.69 -6.04 0.71
C VAL A 49 -8.78 -7.48 1.24
N SER A 50 -9.92 -7.86 1.80
CA SER A 50 -10.17 -9.23 2.30
C SER A 50 -10.03 -10.28 1.20
N ARG A 51 -10.56 -10.00 -0.01
CA ARG A 51 -10.38 -10.89 -1.17
C ARG A 51 -8.90 -10.98 -1.58
N GLY A 52 -8.18 -9.86 -1.60
CA GLY A 52 -6.75 -9.83 -1.90
C GLY A 52 -5.89 -10.60 -0.88
N LYS A 53 -6.21 -10.53 0.41
CA LYS A 53 -5.52 -11.32 1.46
C LYS A 53 -5.63 -12.83 1.25
N ASN A 54 -6.68 -13.28 0.58
CA ASN A 54 -7.02 -14.69 0.39
C ASN A 54 -6.70 -15.22 -1.01
N SER A 55 -6.16 -14.41 -1.92
CA SER A 55 -5.94 -14.79 -3.33
C SER A 55 -4.70 -15.67 -3.56
N ASN A 56 -3.79 -15.78 -2.59
CA ASN A 56 -2.56 -16.56 -2.69
C ASN A 56 -2.51 -17.76 -1.73
N THR A 57 -2.65 -18.98 -2.26
CA THR A 57 -2.50 -20.28 -1.57
C THR A 57 -1.16 -21.00 -1.84
N GLY A 58 -0.21 -20.36 -2.55
CA GLY A 58 1.09 -20.94 -2.94
C GLY A 58 2.15 -21.04 -1.83
N ASN A 59 3.43 -21.20 -2.18
CA ASN A 59 4.56 -21.31 -1.24
C ASN A 59 4.73 -20.05 -0.39
N ILE A 60 4.04 -20.00 0.75
CA ILE A 60 4.04 -18.86 1.66
C ILE A 60 5.27 -18.93 2.62
N PRO A 61 5.99 -17.81 2.84
CA PRO A 61 7.08 -17.73 3.84
C PRO A 61 6.60 -18.06 5.27
N LYS A 62 7.48 -18.59 6.13
CA LYS A 62 7.12 -19.04 7.50
C LYS A 62 6.76 -17.85 8.43
N ASN A 63 5.65 -18.01 9.16
CA ASN A 63 5.11 -17.16 10.26
C ASN A 63 5.01 -15.66 9.94
N THR A 64 5.33 -14.69 10.82
CA THR A 64 4.96 -13.24 10.73
C THR A 64 5.01 -12.62 9.33
N GLN A 65 5.99 -13.01 8.50
CA GLN A 65 6.08 -12.62 7.09
C GLN A 65 4.83 -12.99 6.26
N MET A 66 4.14 -14.08 6.57
CA MET A 66 2.88 -14.51 5.99
C MET A 66 1.74 -13.51 6.23
N ILE A 67 1.62 -12.96 7.45
CA ILE A 67 0.55 -12.00 7.77
C ILE A 67 0.80 -10.72 6.99
N ASP A 68 2.03 -10.20 7.04
CA ASP A 68 2.39 -8.98 6.33
C ASP A 68 2.32 -9.18 4.80
N TYR A 69 2.70 -10.35 4.28
CA TYR A 69 2.56 -10.68 2.87
C TYR A 69 1.10 -10.70 2.41
N ARG A 70 0.20 -11.30 3.19
CA ARG A 70 -1.24 -11.30 2.88
C ARG A 70 -1.83 -9.90 2.94
N LEU A 71 -1.46 -9.11 3.95
CA LEU A 71 -1.90 -7.72 4.07
C LEU A 71 -1.38 -6.86 2.92
N SER A 72 -0.10 -6.98 2.54
CA SER A 72 0.47 -6.34 1.36
C SER A 72 -0.25 -6.74 0.07
N THR A 73 -0.60 -8.02 -0.11
CA THR A 73 -1.40 -8.46 -1.27
C THR A 73 -2.80 -7.82 -1.24
N GLY A 74 -3.41 -7.69 -0.07
CA GLY A 74 -4.67 -6.97 0.11
C GLY A 74 -4.57 -5.49 -0.23
N PHE A 75 -3.47 -4.84 0.15
CA PHE A 75 -3.18 -3.45 -0.17
C PHE A 75 -3.00 -3.24 -1.69
N GLU A 76 -2.23 -4.11 -2.35
CA GLU A 76 -2.10 -4.09 -3.81
C GLU A 76 -3.44 -4.30 -4.52
N ALA A 77 -4.29 -5.20 -4.00
CA ALA A 77 -5.62 -5.44 -4.54
C ALA A 77 -6.53 -4.21 -4.45
N LEU A 78 -6.47 -3.45 -3.34
CA LEU A 78 -7.21 -2.20 -3.18
C LEU A 78 -6.80 -1.16 -4.24
N PHE A 79 -5.50 -0.90 -4.39
CA PHE A 79 -5.01 0.06 -5.38
C PHE A 79 -5.28 -0.41 -6.81
N GLY A 80 -5.14 -1.71 -7.08
CA GLY A 80 -5.47 -2.30 -8.37
C GLY A 80 -6.96 -2.17 -8.71
N TYR A 81 -7.84 -2.41 -7.75
CA TYR A 81 -9.28 -2.24 -7.90
C TYR A 81 -9.65 -0.81 -8.29
N LEU A 82 -9.21 0.17 -7.48
CA LEU A 82 -9.52 1.58 -7.71
C LEU A 82 -8.99 2.07 -9.07
N TYR A 83 -7.79 1.64 -9.45
CA TYR A 83 -7.21 1.94 -10.76
C TYR A 83 -8.02 1.35 -11.91
N LEU A 84 -8.45 0.07 -11.81
CA LEU A 84 -9.27 -0.58 -12.84
C LEU A 84 -10.67 0.04 -12.95
N CYS A 85 -11.23 0.49 -11.83
CA CYS A 85 -12.47 1.25 -11.78
C CYS A 85 -12.32 2.70 -12.28
N LYS A 86 -11.11 3.14 -12.64
CA LYS A 86 -10.77 4.51 -13.02
C LYS A 86 -11.18 5.55 -11.96
N ASN A 87 -11.19 5.15 -10.70
CA ASN A 87 -11.51 6.04 -9.60
C ASN A 87 -10.23 6.72 -9.08
N GLU A 88 -9.68 7.59 -9.92
CA GLU A 88 -8.42 8.30 -9.64
C GLU A 88 -8.55 9.22 -8.41
N GLU A 89 -9.72 9.82 -8.19
CA GLU A 89 -10.00 10.69 -7.05
C GLU A 89 -9.85 9.92 -5.73
N ARG A 90 -10.54 8.79 -5.58
CA ARG A 90 -10.45 7.97 -4.36
C ARG A 90 -9.05 7.40 -4.13
N LEU A 91 -8.35 7.08 -5.22
CA LEU A 91 -6.98 6.58 -5.18
C LEU A 91 -6.01 7.66 -4.65
N GLU A 92 -6.18 8.92 -5.08
CA GLU A 92 -5.44 10.07 -4.54
C GLU A 92 -5.83 10.42 -3.09
N GLU A 93 -7.10 10.28 -2.71
CA GLU A 93 -7.56 10.45 -1.32
C GLU A 93 -6.85 9.48 -0.38
N ILE A 94 -6.89 8.17 -0.69
CA ILE A 94 -6.24 7.13 0.10
C ILE A 94 -4.74 7.36 0.18
N TRP A 95 -4.11 7.71 -0.94
CA TRP A 95 -2.67 8.03 -0.94
C TRP A 95 -2.35 9.23 -0.06
N ARG A 96 -3.17 10.27 -0.09
CA ARG A 96 -2.97 11.46 0.74
C ARG A 96 -3.14 11.15 2.22
N GLU A 97 -4.14 10.35 2.58
CA GLU A 97 -4.38 9.89 3.95
C GLU A 97 -3.18 9.10 4.49
N ILE A 98 -2.65 8.15 3.69
CA ILE A 98 -1.41 7.42 4.00
C ILE A 98 -0.27 8.41 4.32
N MET A 99 -0.06 9.39 3.44
CA MET A 99 1.03 10.36 3.60
C MET A 99 0.86 11.26 4.83
N ILE A 100 -0.38 11.55 5.25
CA ILE A 100 -0.66 12.31 6.48
C ILE A 100 -0.29 11.46 7.69
N ARG A 101 -0.83 10.24 7.79
CA ARG A 101 -0.56 9.34 8.94
C ARG A 101 0.91 8.98 9.09
N MET A 102 1.64 8.86 7.98
CA MET A 102 3.09 8.66 7.98
C MET A 102 3.90 9.83 8.55
N LYS A 103 3.38 11.07 8.53
CA LYS A 103 4.07 12.25 9.08
C LYS A 103 3.79 12.46 10.56
N GLU A 104 2.77 11.80 11.10
CA GLU A 104 2.38 11.87 12.52
C GLU A 104 3.12 10.85 13.39
N GLN A 105 3.91 9.96 12.77
CA GLN A 105 4.82 9.00 13.42
C GLN A 105 6.26 9.52 13.45
#